data_AF-A0A937WUM2-F1
#
_entry.id   AF-A0A937WUM2-F1
#
_cell.length_a   1.000
_cell.length_b   1.000
_cell.length_c   1.000
_cell.angle_alpha   90.00
_cell.angle_beta   90.00
_cell.angle_gamma   90.00
#
_symmetry.space_group_name_H-M   'P 1'
#
loop_
_entity.id
_entity.type
_entity.pdbx_description
1 polymer ?
#
loop_
_entity_poly.entity_id
_entity_poly.type
_entity_poly.pdbx_seq_one_letter_code
_entity_poly.pdbx_strand_id
1 'polypeptide(L)'
;MYITPDKRLFWFLKDNIKLDLSEPSQLDMYVQQVITHGRTEDIRMLFKNIDSESFKSAFIRLKHFLPREVRKFWEDFIGDNQ
;
A
#
# COMPACT_ATOMS: atom_id res chain seq x y z
N MET A 1 -5.98 -12.53 1.15
CA MET A 1 -7.17 -11.91 0.48
C MET A 1 -6.74 -11.51 -0.92
N TYR A 2 -7.51 -11.85 -1.95
CA TYR A 2 -7.09 -11.59 -3.34
C TYR A 2 -7.70 -10.30 -3.91
N ILE A 3 -6.88 -9.49 -4.57
CA ILE A 3 -7.33 -8.31 -5.34
C ILE A 3 -6.83 -8.36 -6.77
N THR A 4 -7.53 -7.65 -7.66
CA THR A 4 -7.05 -7.37 -9.01
C THR A 4 -6.42 -5.97 -9.00
N PRO A 5 -5.10 -5.84 -9.26
CA PRO A 5 -4.42 -4.55 -9.19
C PRO A 5 -4.79 -3.65 -10.37
N ASP A 6 -4.93 -2.34 -10.12
CA ASP A 6 -5.14 -1.34 -11.17
C ASP A 6 -3.89 -1.23 -12.06
N LYS A 7 -4.04 -1.46 -13.36
CA LYS A 7 -2.95 -1.40 -14.34
C LYS A 7 -2.27 -0.04 -14.42
N ARG A 8 -2.93 1.04 -14.04
CA ARG A 8 -2.29 2.36 -13.95
C ARG A 8 -1.18 2.40 -12.89
N LEU A 9 -1.37 1.73 -11.75
CA LEU A 9 -0.39 1.66 -10.67
C LEU A 9 0.58 0.48 -10.84
N PHE A 10 0.09 -0.63 -11.39
CA PHE A 10 0.82 -1.89 -11.50
C PHE A 10 1.07 -2.28 -12.97
N TRP A 11 1.43 -1.31 -13.80
CA TRP A 11 1.65 -1.49 -15.26
C TRP A 11 2.70 -2.56 -15.59
N PHE A 12 3.62 -2.83 -14.67
CA PHE A 12 4.69 -3.82 -14.80
C PHE A 12 4.25 -5.26 -14.50
N LEU A 13 3.07 -5.47 -13.90
CA LEU A 13 2.54 -6.82 -13.67
C LEU A 13 1.93 -7.37 -14.95
N LYS A 14 2.03 -8.69 -15.16
CA LYS A 14 1.33 -9.38 -16.27
C LYS A 14 -0.18 -9.23 -16.13
N ASP A 15 -0.89 -9.39 -17.24
CA ASP A 15 -2.35 -9.36 -17.24
C ASP A 15 -2.95 -10.51 -16.43
N ASN A 16 -4.11 -10.27 -15.83
CA ASN A 16 -4.85 -11.21 -15.01
C ASN A 16 -4.13 -11.73 -13.74
N ILE A 17 -3.04 -11.09 -13.32
CA ILE A 17 -2.44 -11.36 -12.00
C ILE A 17 -3.41 -10.91 -10.91
N LYS A 18 -3.60 -11.77 -9.91
CA LYS A 18 -4.21 -11.42 -8.64
C LYS A 18 -3.13 -11.31 -7.58
N LEU A 19 -3.20 -10.25 -6.77
CA LEU A 19 -2.33 -10.09 -5.61
C LEU A 19 -2.99 -10.76 -4.41
N ASP A 20 -2.25 -11.62 -3.72
CA ASP A 20 -2.65 -12.13 -2.42
C ASP A 20 -2.12 -11.24 -1.30
N LEU A 21 -3.01 -10.45 -0.71
CA LEU A 21 -2.68 -9.54 0.39
C LEU A 21 -2.43 -10.26 1.73
N SER A 22 -2.63 -11.59 1.82
CA SER A 22 -2.10 -12.35 2.98
C SER A 22 -0.62 -12.65 2.86
N GLU A 23 -0.03 -12.52 1.68
CA GLU A 23 1.41 -12.71 1.48
C GLU A 23 2.12 -11.36 1.73
N PRO A 24 3.09 -11.29 2.67
CA PRO A 24 3.72 -10.04 3.07
C PRO A 24 4.38 -9.25 1.93
N SER A 25 5.06 -9.91 0.98
CA SER A 25 5.77 -9.21 -0.10
C SER A 25 4.80 -8.55 -1.10
N GLN A 26 3.67 -9.18 -1.37
CA GLN A 26 2.60 -8.67 -2.24
C GLN A 26 1.80 -7.59 -1.55
N LEU A 27 1.55 -7.73 -0.25
CA LEU A 27 1.00 -6.67 0.57
C LEU A 27 1.90 -5.43 0.57
N ASP A 28 3.20 -5.61 0.79
CA ASP A 28 4.18 -4.52 0.83
C ASP A 28 4.26 -3.80 -0.51
N MET A 29 4.33 -4.56 -1.62
CA MET A 29 4.29 -3.99 -2.97
C MET A 29 2.98 -3.22 -3.21
N TYR A 30 1.83 -3.78 -2.81
CA TYR A 30 0.53 -3.14 -2.99
C TYR A 30 0.46 -1.81 -2.21
N VAL A 31 0.82 -1.84 -0.93
CA VAL A 31 0.85 -0.66 -0.06
C VAL A 31 1.80 0.38 -0.64
N GLN A 32 3.04 0.01 -0.95
CA GLN A 32 4.05 0.93 -1.48
C GLN A 32 3.58 1.64 -2.74
N GLN A 33 3.02 0.92 -3.72
CA GLN A 33 2.53 1.51 -4.96
C GLN A 33 1.37 2.47 -4.73
N VAL A 34 0.39 2.07 -3.90
CA VAL A 34 -0.78 2.90 -3.63
C VAL A 34 -0.40 4.17 -2.85
N ILE A 35 0.44 4.08 -1.82
CA ILE A 35 0.76 5.26 -1.01
C ILE A 35 1.72 6.24 -1.70
N THR A 36 2.47 5.77 -2.70
CA THR A 36 3.46 6.60 -3.43
C THR A 36 2.86 7.21 -4.69
N HIS A 37 1.99 6.49 -5.40
CA HIS A 37 1.48 6.88 -6.73
C HIS A 37 -0.05 6.89 -6.84
N GLY A 38 -0.73 6.40 -5.81
CA GLY A 38 -2.19 6.36 -5.76
C GLY A 38 -2.82 7.74 -5.66
N ARG A 39 -4.03 7.83 -6.20
CA ARG A 39 -4.98 8.91 -5.97
C ARG A 39 -5.75 8.63 -4.69
N THR A 40 -6.53 9.62 -4.27
CA THR A 40 -7.38 9.51 -3.08
C THR A 40 -8.31 8.30 -3.12
N GLU A 41 -8.84 7.93 -4.29
CA GLU A 41 -9.69 6.75 -4.45
C GLU A 41 -8.94 5.45 -4.19
N ASP A 42 -7.68 5.34 -4.62
CA ASP A 42 -6.86 4.14 -4.41
C ASP A 42 -6.51 3.97 -2.93
N ILE A 43 -6.18 5.08 -2.27
CA ILE A 43 -5.94 5.12 -0.82
C ILE A 43 -7.19 4.67 -0.06
N ARG A 44 -8.37 5.16 -0.48
CA ARG A 44 -9.65 4.72 0.10
C ARG A 44 -9.85 3.22 -0.10
N MET A 45 -9.51 2.68 -1.27
CA MET A 45 -9.61 1.25 -1.55
C MET A 45 -8.61 0.42 -0.76
N LEU A 46 -7.39 0.92 -0.56
CA LEU A 46 -6.40 0.30 0.34
C LEU A 46 -6.99 0.07 1.73
N PHE A 47 -7.53 1.11 2.36
CA PHE A 47 -8.12 0.99 3.70
C PHE A 47 -9.44 0.21 3.77
N LYS A 48 -10.08 -0.08 2.63
CA LYS A 48 -11.19 -1.03 2.57
C LYS A 48 -10.71 -2.48 2.46
N ASN A 49 -9.56 -2.70 1.86
CA ASN A 49 -9.04 -4.04 1.55
C ASN A 49 -8.14 -4.60 2.67
N ILE A 50 -7.54 -3.74 3.49
CA ILE A 50 -6.69 -4.16 4.60
C ILE A 50 -7.06 -3.41 5.88
N ASP A 51 -6.88 -4.06 7.02
CA ASP A 51 -7.04 -3.41 8.31
C ASP A 51 -5.85 -2.48 8.64
N SER A 52 -6.05 -1.66 9.67
CA SER A 52 -5.06 -0.67 10.11
C SER A 52 -3.76 -1.30 10.57
N GLU A 53 -3.80 -2.47 11.21
CA GLU A 53 -2.61 -3.16 11.72
C GLU A 53 -1.77 -3.77 10.60
N SER A 54 -2.42 -4.31 9.56
CA SER A 54 -1.77 -4.79 8.34
C SER A 54 -1.09 -3.64 7.60
N PHE A 55 -1.77 -2.49 7.50
CA PHE A 55 -1.20 -1.27 6.92
C PHE A 55 0.02 -0.77 7.70
N LYS A 56 -0.09 -0.62 9.03
CA LYS A 56 1.02 -0.19 9.89
C LYS A 56 2.21 -1.15 9.77
N SER A 57 1.94 -2.46 9.82
CA SER A 57 2.97 -3.49 9.73
C SER A 57 3.70 -3.44 8.39
N ALA A 58 2.96 -3.31 7.28
CA ALA A 58 3.54 -3.13 5.96
C ALA A 58 4.36 -1.83 5.89
N PHE A 59 3.79 -0.71 6.34
CA PHE A 59 4.47 0.58 6.36
C PHE A 59 5.79 0.54 7.12
N ILE A 60 5.83 -0.09 8.30
CA ILE A 60 7.07 -0.24 9.09
C ILE A 60 8.17 -0.95 8.29
N ARG A 61 7.82 -1.99 7.52
CA ARG A 61 8.78 -2.72 6.67
C ARG A 61 9.28 -1.87 5.51
N LEU A 62 8.40 -1.09 4.88
CA LEU A 62 8.71 -0.40 3.62
C LEU A 62 9.12 1.08 3.77
N LYS A 63 8.92 1.72 4.93
CA LYS A 63 9.17 3.17 5.12
C LYS A 63 10.58 3.63 4.75
N HIS A 64 11.58 2.75 4.87
CA HIS A 64 12.97 3.07 4.51
C HIS A 64 13.21 3.16 3.00
N PHE A 65 12.31 2.61 2.19
CA PHE A 65 12.38 2.64 0.72
C PHE A 65 11.47 3.72 0.10
N LEU A 66 10.72 4.45 0.93
CA LEU A 66 9.83 5.52 0.46
C LEU A 66 10.59 6.84 0.26
N PRO A 67 10.15 7.68 -0.69
CA PRO A 67 10.56 9.08 -0.75
C PRO A 67 10.30 9.78 0.59
N ARG A 68 11.18 10.72 0.97
CA ARG A 68 11.16 11.37 2.29
C ARG A 68 9.81 12.00 2.60
N GLU A 69 9.22 12.69 1.62
CA GLU A 69 7.95 13.41 1.76
C GLU A 69 6.79 12.44 1.97
N VAL A 70 6.75 11.35 1.20
CA VAL A 70 5.74 10.28 1.32
C VAL A 70 5.86 9.62 2.68
N ARG A 71 7.09 9.24 3.08
CA ARG A 71 7.36 8.66 4.39
C ARG A 71 6.84 9.57 5.51
N LYS A 72 7.24 10.85 5.49
CA LYS A 72 6.88 11.80 6.54
C LYS A 72 5.36 11.98 6.65
N PHE A 73 4.67 12.16 5.52
CA PHE A 73 3.21 12.28 5.50
C PHE A 73 2.53 11.09 6.19
N TRP A 74 2.98 9.87 5.91
CA TRP A 74 2.39 8.67 6.49
C TRP A 74 2.85 8.40 7.93
N GLU A 75 4.06 8.79 8.31
CA GLU A 75 4.51 8.78 9.71
C GLU A 75 3.64 9.71 10.56
N ASP A 76 3.34 10.93 10.07
CA ASP A 76 2.46 11.88 10.74
C ASP A 76 1.04 11.30 10.86
N PHE A 77 0.47 10.75 9.78
CA PHE A 77 -0.86 10.11 9.80
C PHE A 77 -0.98 8.91 10.77
N ILE A 78 0.05 8.07 10.85
CA ILE A 78 0.04 6.91 11.74
C ILE A 78 0.29 7.34 13.20
N GLY A 79 1.14 8.36 13.41
CA GLY A 79 1.47 8.92 14.72
C GLY A 79 0.31 9.68 15.36
N ASP A 80 -0.56 10.31 14.58
CA ASP A 80 -1.74 11.05 15.06
C ASP A 80 -2.88 10.16 15.59
N ASN A 81 -2.75 8.83 15.52
CA ASN A 81 -3.75 7.86 15.99
C ASN A 81 -3.38 7.18 17.34
N GLN A 82 -2.57 7.83 18.18
CA GLN A 82 -2.31 7.43 19.58
C GLN A 82 -3.06 8.31 20.58
#